data_AF-A0A9E4C9A5-F1
#
_entry.id   AF-A0A9E4C9A5-F1
#
_cell.length_a   1.000
_cell.length_b   1.000
_cell.length_c   1.000
_cell.angle_alpha   90.00
_cell.angle_beta   90.00
_cell.angle_gamma   90.00
#
_symmetry.space_group_name_H-M   'P 1'
#
loop_
_entity.id
_entity.type
_entity.pdbx_description
1 polymer ?
#
loop_
_entity_poly.entity_id
_entity_poly.type
_entity_poly.pdbx_seq_one_letter_code
_entity_poly.pdbx_strand_id
1 'polypeptide(L)'
;MPTEAEWERAARCDDGRKYPWGDGLDAFRANYFQSDDPFERGFGAILSTNPVGFFDGSNRDGYQTRDGASPFGAYDMVGNVFEWTNDWYHPSYYAVGPDINPQGPEEGVVKAVRGGSYAVDASHVRPTYRARDAPDFKGPDVGFRCAASAALGTGTVLRHKTWGAIKRASLVWPKGGNNE
;
A
#
# COMPACT_ATOMS: atom_id res chain seq x y z
N MET A 1 -13.99 -0.39 -5.52
CA MET A 1 -12.68 -0.30 -4.83
C MET A 1 -11.90 -1.57 -5.11
N PRO A 2 -10.56 -1.55 -5.10
CA PRO A 2 -9.77 -2.78 -5.22
C PRO A 2 -10.01 -3.70 -4.02
N THR A 3 -9.81 -5.01 -4.20
CA THR A 3 -9.58 -5.91 -3.06
C THR A 3 -8.24 -5.58 -2.37
N GLU A 4 -8.05 -6.02 -1.14
CA GLU A 4 -6.79 -5.85 -0.43
C GLU A 4 -5.61 -6.51 -1.16
N ALA A 5 -5.88 -7.65 -1.81
CA ALA A 5 -4.91 -8.36 -2.63
C ALA A 5 -4.59 -7.63 -3.92
N GLU A 6 -5.59 -7.11 -4.64
CA GLU A 6 -5.39 -6.28 -5.83
C GLU A 6 -4.58 -5.03 -5.50
N TRP A 7 -4.90 -4.36 -4.40
CA TRP A 7 -4.20 -3.16 -3.95
C TRP A 7 -2.72 -3.43 -3.68
N GLU A 8 -2.40 -4.48 -2.91
CA GLU A 8 -1.00 -4.76 -2.58
C GLU A 8 -0.23 -5.24 -3.81
N ARG A 9 -0.86 -6.04 -4.68
CA ARG A 9 -0.25 -6.42 -5.94
C ARG A 9 0.06 -5.20 -6.79
N ALA A 10 -0.88 -4.26 -6.92
CA ALA A 10 -0.66 -3.01 -7.64
C ALA A 10 0.52 -2.22 -7.02
N ALA A 11 0.70 -2.27 -5.70
CA ALA A 11 1.78 -1.56 -5.03
C ALA A 11 3.17 -2.17 -5.28
N ARG A 12 3.31 -3.50 -5.22
CA ARG A 12 4.64 -4.15 -5.12
C ARG A 12 4.85 -5.35 -6.03
N CYS A 13 3.97 -5.58 -7.01
CA CYS A 13 3.97 -6.74 -7.91
C CYS A 13 4.11 -8.11 -7.21
N ASP A 14 4.67 -9.08 -7.94
CA ASP A 14 4.67 -10.50 -7.61
C ASP A 14 6.09 -11.03 -7.25
N ASP A 15 7.06 -10.12 -7.05
CA ASP A 15 8.48 -10.47 -6.84
C ASP A 15 8.95 -10.37 -5.38
N GLY A 16 8.06 -10.01 -4.47
CA GLY A 16 8.36 -9.99 -3.04
C GLY A 16 9.06 -8.71 -2.54
N ARG A 17 9.27 -7.70 -3.38
CA ARG A 17 9.81 -6.40 -2.95
C ARG A 17 9.02 -5.80 -1.79
N LYS A 18 9.69 -5.02 -0.94
CA LYS A 18 9.08 -4.41 0.25
C LYS A 18 8.31 -3.13 -0.07
N TYR A 19 8.78 -2.34 -1.03
CA TYR A 19 8.23 -1.06 -1.45
C TYR A 19 8.02 -1.05 -2.97
N PRO A 20 7.22 -0.11 -3.52
CA PRO A 20 7.00 -0.03 -4.97
C PRO A 20 8.29 0.00 -5.79
N TRP A 21 9.29 0.71 -5.27
CA TRP A 21 10.63 0.88 -5.87
C TRP A 21 11.69 -0.15 -5.45
N GLY A 22 11.33 -1.21 -4.72
CA GLY A 22 12.28 -2.25 -4.29
C GLY A 22 12.36 -2.38 -2.77
N ASP A 23 13.55 -2.17 -2.22
CA ASP A 23 13.82 -2.29 -0.78
C ASP A 23 14.21 -0.94 -0.15
N GLY A 24 13.88 -0.79 1.13
CA GLY A 24 14.13 0.43 1.89
C GLY A 24 13.07 1.50 1.67
N LEU A 25 12.62 2.11 2.78
CA LEU A 25 11.80 3.31 2.71
C LEU A 25 12.67 4.47 2.23
N ASP A 26 12.14 5.30 1.33
CA ASP A 26 12.85 6.44 0.75
C ASP A 26 11.98 7.69 0.91
N ALA A 27 12.44 8.65 1.71
CA ALA A 27 11.77 9.92 1.95
C ALA A 27 11.59 10.78 0.69
N PHE A 28 12.40 10.52 -0.36
CA PHE A 28 12.25 11.19 -1.65
C PHE A 28 11.28 10.48 -2.59
N ARG A 29 10.52 9.48 -2.12
CA ARG A 29 9.54 8.71 -2.92
C ARG A 29 8.15 8.60 -2.29
N ALA A 30 7.95 9.07 -1.05
CA ALA A 30 6.68 8.99 -0.35
C ALA A 30 6.55 10.10 0.71
N ASN A 31 5.32 10.53 0.95
CA ASN A 31 4.95 11.46 2.02
C ASN A 31 4.48 10.65 3.24
N TYR A 32 5.19 10.77 4.36
CA TYR A 32 4.84 10.19 5.65
C TYR A 32 5.34 11.06 6.80
N PHE A 33 4.98 10.73 8.03
CA PHE A 33 5.49 11.52 9.16
C PHE A 33 7.02 11.44 9.22
N GLN A 34 7.69 12.59 9.20
CA GLN A 34 9.14 12.76 9.14
C GLN A 34 9.79 12.36 7.80
N SER A 35 9.06 12.44 6.67
CA SER A 35 9.69 12.39 5.33
C SER A 35 10.46 13.65 4.96
N ASP A 36 10.32 14.73 5.73
CA ASP A 36 10.97 16.03 5.48
C ASP A 36 10.67 16.61 4.09
N ASP A 37 9.53 16.23 3.50
CA ASP A 37 9.09 16.76 2.23
C ASP A 37 8.47 18.18 2.41
N PRO A 38 8.34 18.96 1.32
CA PRO A 38 7.93 20.36 1.43
C PRO A 38 6.57 20.61 2.09
N PHE A 39 5.68 19.61 2.13
CA PHE A 39 4.34 19.73 2.68
C PHE A 39 4.26 19.36 4.17
N GLU A 40 5.36 18.85 4.75
CA GLU A 40 5.50 18.63 6.19
C GLU A 40 5.90 19.93 6.93
N ARG A 41 6.67 20.82 6.26
CA ARG A 41 7.32 21.97 6.89
C ARG A 41 6.75 23.35 6.48
N GLY A 42 5.57 23.40 5.85
CA GLY A 42 4.92 24.65 5.40
C GLY A 42 4.36 25.53 6.52
N PHE A 43 4.19 26.83 6.25
CA PHE A 43 3.73 27.90 7.16
C PHE A 43 2.53 27.48 8.04
N GLY A 44 2.80 27.07 9.28
CA GLY A 44 1.78 26.68 10.28
C GLY A 44 1.84 25.23 10.77
N ALA A 45 2.76 24.39 10.27
CA ALA A 45 3.05 23.04 10.79
C ALA A 45 1.83 22.11 10.93
N ILE A 46 1.01 22.03 9.88
CA ILE A 46 -0.05 21.02 9.78
C ILE A 46 0.44 19.99 8.76
N LEU A 47 0.73 18.77 9.22
CA LEU A 47 1.02 17.63 8.33
C LEU A 47 -0.10 17.53 7.29
N SER A 48 0.26 17.41 6.01
CA SER A 48 -0.70 17.47 4.92
C SER A 48 -0.35 16.54 3.76
N THR A 49 -1.32 16.35 2.87
CA THR A 49 -1.14 15.57 1.64
C THR A 49 -0.26 16.30 0.63
N ASN A 50 0.50 15.54 -0.16
CA ASN A 50 1.14 16.06 -1.37
C ASN A 50 0.15 15.96 -2.54
N PRO A 51 0.31 16.79 -3.59
CA PRO A 51 -0.31 16.52 -4.88
C PRO A 51 -0.06 15.07 -5.29
N VAL A 52 -1.08 14.39 -5.82
CA VAL A 52 -0.93 13.00 -6.29
C VAL A 52 0.18 12.94 -7.34
N GLY A 53 1.07 11.96 -7.21
CA GLY A 53 2.24 11.80 -8.08
C GLY A 53 3.30 12.88 -7.88
N PHE A 54 3.34 13.57 -6.73
CA PHE A 54 4.39 14.56 -6.43
C PHE A 54 5.80 13.96 -6.58
N PHE A 55 5.97 12.71 -6.17
CA PHE A 55 7.23 11.97 -6.29
C PHE A 55 7.36 11.29 -7.66
N ASP A 56 7.41 12.07 -8.74
CA ASP A 56 7.51 11.62 -10.14
C ASP A 56 8.96 11.61 -10.67
N GLY A 57 9.95 11.94 -9.83
CA GLY A 57 11.36 12.06 -10.22
C GLY A 57 11.76 13.45 -10.73
N SER A 58 10.83 14.40 -10.80
CA SER A 58 11.14 15.78 -11.17
C SER A 58 11.68 16.61 -10.01
N ASN A 59 12.32 17.74 -10.34
CA ASN A 59 12.68 18.79 -9.40
C ASN A 59 11.52 19.78 -9.26
N ARG A 60 11.09 20.06 -8.02
CA ARG A 60 9.99 20.95 -7.66
C ARG A 60 10.54 22.05 -6.74
N ASP A 61 10.77 23.24 -7.28
CA ASP A 61 11.25 24.41 -6.52
C ASP A 61 12.48 24.14 -5.63
N GLY A 62 13.44 23.37 -6.15
CA GLY A 62 14.66 22.99 -5.44
C GLY A 62 14.56 21.70 -4.64
N TYR A 63 13.39 21.09 -4.54
CA TYR A 63 13.20 19.75 -3.99
C TYR A 63 13.25 18.70 -5.09
N GLN A 64 14.35 17.93 -5.14
CA GLN A 64 14.51 16.84 -6.10
C GLN A 64 13.80 15.57 -5.59
N THR A 65 12.74 15.15 -6.28
CA THR A 65 12.07 13.89 -5.98
C THR A 65 12.75 12.72 -6.69
N ARG A 66 12.45 11.50 -6.28
CA ARG A 66 12.74 10.27 -7.01
C ARG A 66 11.43 9.63 -7.41
N ASP A 67 11.43 8.93 -8.55
CA ASP A 67 10.23 8.28 -9.06
C ASP A 67 9.70 7.25 -8.04
N GLY A 68 8.52 7.51 -7.49
CA GLY A 68 7.82 6.68 -6.52
C GLY A 68 6.83 5.69 -7.15
N ALA A 69 6.75 5.63 -8.49
CA ALA A 69 5.82 4.75 -9.16
C ALA A 69 6.02 3.28 -8.78
N SER A 70 4.91 2.57 -8.62
CA SER A 70 4.91 1.11 -8.56
C SER A 70 5.33 0.50 -9.90
N PRO A 71 5.69 -0.80 -9.92
CA PRO A 71 5.96 -1.53 -11.16
C PRO A 71 4.80 -1.55 -12.17
N PHE A 72 3.59 -1.12 -11.77
CA PHE A 72 2.44 -0.96 -12.64
C PHE A 72 2.10 0.52 -12.95
N GLY A 73 2.96 1.46 -12.57
CA GLY A 73 2.80 2.90 -12.87
C GLY A 73 1.88 3.66 -11.92
N ALA A 74 1.35 3.01 -10.87
CA ALA A 74 0.56 3.69 -9.85
C ALA A 74 1.45 4.42 -8.84
N TYR A 75 1.15 5.69 -8.57
CA TYR A 75 1.82 6.52 -7.56
C TYR A 75 1.10 6.47 -6.21
N ASP A 76 1.83 6.92 -5.18
CA ASP A 76 1.34 7.09 -3.81
C ASP A 76 0.77 5.78 -3.22
N MET A 77 1.30 4.63 -3.67
CA MET A 77 0.98 3.32 -3.09
C MET A 77 1.58 3.14 -1.68
N VAL A 78 2.33 4.12 -1.20
CA VAL A 78 2.95 4.19 0.12
C VAL A 78 2.91 5.65 0.57
N GLY A 79 2.31 5.92 1.73
CA GLY A 79 2.17 7.28 2.26
C GLY A 79 1.05 8.09 1.61
N ASN A 80 1.15 9.42 1.73
CA ASN A 80 0.12 10.41 1.39
C ASN A 80 -1.18 10.18 2.18
N VAL A 81 -2.02 9.23 1.80
CA VAL A 81 -3.22 8.85 2.57
C VAL A 81 -3.38 7.35 2.63
N PHE A 82 -3.94 6.86 3.74
CA PHE A 82 -4.44 5.49 3.78
C PHE A 82 -5.52 5.32 2.70
N GLU A 83 -5.56 4.15 2.05
CA GLU A 83 -6.56 3.89 1.02
C GLU A 83 -7.49 2.75 1.42
N TRP A 84 -8.80 3.03 1.40
CA TRP A 84 -9.85 2.02 1.58
C TRP A 84 -9.79 0.91 0.54
N THR A 85 -10.01 -0.33 0.98
CA THR A 85 -10.22 -1.48 0.11
C THR A 85 -11.62 -2.08 0.29
N ASN A 86 -11.99 -2.97 -0.63
CA ASN A 86 -13.29 -3.63 -0.60
C ASN A 86 -13.43 -4.68 0.52
N ASP A 87 -12.33 -5.09 1.14
CA ASP A 87 -12.31 -6.25 2.06
C ASP A 87 -12.77 -5.86 3.46
N TRP A 88 -13.51 -6.76 4.13
CA TRP A 88 -13.56 -6.76 5.58
C TRP A 88 -12.19 -7.14 6.15
N TYR A 89 -11.73 -6.46 7.20
CA TYR A 89 -10.47 -6.81 7.83
C TYR A 89 -10.66 -8.00 8.76
N HIS A 90 -9.83 -9.01 8.58
CA HIS A 90 -9.62 -10.06 9.58
C HIS A 90 -8.12 -10.40 9.65
N PRO A 91 -7.53 -10.48 10.87
CA PRO A 91 -6.08 -10.64 11.04
C PRO A 91 -5.56 -11.95 10.43
N SER A 92 -6.33 -13.04 10.57
CA SER A 92 -5.92 -14.36 10.07
C SER A 92 -6.29 -14.64 8.61
N TYR A 93 -6.97 -13.71 7.91
CA TYR A 93 -7.52 -14.00 6.58
C TYR A 93 -6.43 -14.38 5.56
N TYR A 94 -5.25 -13.78 5.64
CA TYR A 94 -4.15 -14.14 4.75
C TYR A 94 -3.63 -15.59 4.91
N ALA A 95 -3.88 -16.21 6.07
CA ALA A 95 -3.48 -17.59 6.31
C ALA A 95 -4.50 -18.62 5.80
N VAL A 96 -5.78 -18.22 5.66
CA VAL A 96 -6.90 -19.14 5.41
C VAL A 96 -7.67 -18.83 4.12
N GLY A 97 -7.51 -17.64 3.56
CA GLY A 97 -8.20 -17.20 2.35
C GLY A 97 -7.71 -17.91 1.08
N PRO A 98 -8.48 -17.85 -0.01
CA PRO A 98 -8.12 -18.50 -1.26
C PRO A 98 -6.90 -17.85 -1.92
N ASP A 99 -6.15 -18.67 -2.66
CA ASP A 99 -4.93 -18.21 -3.34
C ASP A 99 -5.21 -17.37 -4.61
N ILE A 100 -6.41 -17.51 -5.17
CA ILE A 100 -6.83 -16.89 -6.43
C ILE A 100 -7.95 -15.90 -6.12
N ASN A 101 -7.70 -14.62 -6.45
CA ASN A 101 -8.64 -13.52 -6.31
C ASN A 101 -9.38 -13.45 -4.95
N PRO A 102 -8.67 -13.44 -3.82
CA PRO A 102 -9.31 -13.36 -2.50
C PRO A 102 -10.09 -12.04 -2.33
N GLN A 103 -11.30 -12.13 -1.79
CA GLN A 103 -12.24 -11.02 -1.65
C GLN A 103 -12.38 -10.49 -0.21
N GLY A 104 -11.51 -10.92 0.70
CA GLY A 104 -11.73 -10.76 2.14
C GLY A 104 -12.76 -11.75 2.71
N PRO A 105 -12.96 -11.77 4.03
CA PRO A 105 -14.11 -12.42 4.66
C PRO A 105 -15.44 -11.84 4.14
N GLU A 106 -16.49 -12.66 4.13
CA GLU A 106 -17.83 -12.24 3.69
C GLU A 106 -18.44 -11.16 4.60
N GLU A 107 -18.12 -11.23 5.90
CA GLU A 107 -18.64 -10.31 6.93
C GLU A 107 -17.51 -9.78 7.83
N GLY A 108 -17.75 -8.64 8.48
CA GLY A 108 -16.81 -8.05 9.43
C GLY A 108 -17.33 -6.79 10.09
N VAL A 109 -16.52 -6.23 10.99
CA VAL A 109 -16.85 -5.02 11.76
C VAL A 109 -16.10 -3.79 11.23
N VAL A 110 -14.91 -3.98 10.68
CA VAL A 110 -14.01 -2.92 10.18
C VAL A 110 -13.50 -3.27 8.79
N LYS A 111 -13.31 -2.27 7.93
CA LYS A 111 -12.77 -2.46 6.58
C LYS A 111 -11.26 -2.32 6.59
N ALA A 112 -10.57 -2.99 5.67
CA ALA A 112 -9.13 -2.85 5.54
C ALA A 112 -8.75 -1.51 4.87
N VAL A 113 -7.68 -0.89 5.37
CA VAL A 113 -7.02 0.26 4.74
C VAL A 113 -5.52 -0.01 4.57
N ARG A 114 -4.92 0.56 3.53
CA ARG A 114 -3.56 0.23 3.06
C ARG A 114 -2.71 1.47 2.82
N GLY A 115 -1.39 1.29 2.74
CA GLY A 115 -0.45 2.32 2.25
C GLY A 115 0.24 3.17 3.31
N GLY A 116 -0.42 3.47 4.42
CA GLY A 116 0.05 4.52 5.33
C GLY A 116 -0.40 5.91 4.87
N SER A 117 -0.12 6.93 5.65
CA SER A 117 -0.51 8.31 5.36
C SER A 117 0.61 9.28 5.77
N TYR A 118 0.45 10.57 5.43
CA TYR A 118 1.31 11.65 5.92
C TYR A 118 1.38 11.75 7.45
N ALA A 119 0.40 11.17 8.16
CA ALA A 119 0.22 11.32 9.60
C ALA A 119 0.84 10.18 10.43
N VAL A 120 1.39 9.14 9.78
CA VAL A 120 1.96 7.97 10.46
C VAL A 120 3.43 7.80 10.15
N ASP A 121 4.17 7.26 11.12
CA ASP A 121 5.60 7.01 11.00
C ASP A 121 5.92 5.83 10.06
N ALA A 122 7.21 5.72 9.72
CA ALA A 122 7.78 4.72 8.82
C ALA A 122 7.36 3.26 9.11
N SER A 123 7.04 2.89 10.36
CA SER A 123 6.65 1.51 10.71
C SER A 123 5.30 1.08 10.12
N HIS A 124 4.44 2.06 9.78
CA HIS A 124 3.10 1.86 9.23
C HIS A 124 3.02 2.09 7.71
N VAL A 125 4.12 2.56 7.10
CA VAL A 125 4.15 3.09 5.73
C VAL A 125 4.82 2.06 4.81
N ARG A 126 4.12 0.94 4.57
CA ARG A 126 4.57 -0.09 3.61
C ARG A 126 3.39 -0.84 3.02
N PRO A 127 3.48 -1.34 1.78
CA PRO A 127 2.38 -2.04 1.13
C PRO A 127 1.87 -3.27 1.88
N THR A 128 2.71 -3.93 2.68
CA THR A 128 2.33 -5.13 3.44
C THR A 128 1.70 -4.82 4.80
N TYR A 129 1.80 -3.59 5.31
CA TYR A 129 1.21 -3.19 6.59
C TYR A 129 -0.30 -3.03 6.44
N ARG A 130 -1.08 -3.73 7.26
CA ARG A 130 -2.55 -3.77 7.21
C ARG A 130 -3.15 -2.99 8.38
N ALA A 131 -3.72 -1.83 8.08
CA ALA A 131 -4.56 -1.09 9.00
C ALA A 131 -6.04 -1.41 8.74
N ARG A 132 -6.89 -0.86 9.60
CA ARG A 132 -8.33 -1.13 9.62
C ARG A 132 -9.04 0.03 10.31
N ASP A 133 -10.23 0.34 9.84
CA ASP A 133 -11.07 1.35 10.48
C ASP A 133 -12.56 1.06 10.23
N ALA A 134 -13.44 1.74 10.97
CA ALA A 134 -14.89 1.61 10.83
C ALA A 134 -15.35 2.04 9.44
N PRO A 135 -16.31 1.36 8.81
CA PRO A 135 -16.72 1.63 7.42
C PRO A 135 -17.27 3.04 7.20
N ASP A 136 -17.71 3.73 8.24
CA ASP A 136 -18.21 5.10 8.23
C ASP A 136 -17.17 6.16 8.64
N PHE A 137 -15.95 5.72 9.00
CA PHE A 137 -14.85 6.61 9.36
C PHE A 137 -14.44 7.52 8.21
N LYS A 138 -14.19 8.79 8.53
CA LYS A 138 -13.70 9.82 7.62
C LYS A 138 -12.65 10.64 8.35
N GLY A 139 -11.42 10.58 7.86
CA GLY A 139 -10.28 11.31 8.39
C GLY A 139 -9.58 12.09 7.29
N PRO A 140 -8.78 13.11 7.66
CA PRO A 140 -8.02 13.91 6.70
C PRO A 140 -6.85 13.13 6.07
N ASP A 141 -6.54 11.95 6.58
CA ASP A 141 -5.41 11.11 6.17
C ASP A 141 -5.87 9.76 5.56
N VAL A 142 -7.17 9.62 5.27
CA VAL A 142 -7.75 8.45 4.60
C VAL A 142 -8.52 8.86 3.35
N GLY A 143 -8.23 8.19 2.24
CA GLY A 143 -8.88 8.33 0.94
C GLY A 143 -9.13 6.96 0.30
N PHE A 144 -9.19 6.92 -1.02
CA PHE A 144 -9.39 5.68 -1.77
C PHE A 144 -8.89 5.81 -3.20
N ARG A 145 -8.68 4.66 -3.84
CA ARG A 145 -8.58 4.56 -5.30
C ARG A 145 -9.61 3.60 -5.87
N CYS A 146 -9.90 3.79 -7.14
CA CYS A 146 -10.83 2.93 -7.87
C CYS A 146 -10.09 1.77 -8.54
N ALA A 147 -10.82 0.68 -8.73
CA ALA A 147 -10.42 -0.45 -9.55
C ALA A 147 -11.64 -0.93 -10.33
N ALA A 148 -11.39 -1.56 -11.48
CA ALA A 148 -12.41 -2.12 -12.33
C ALA A 148 -11.92 -3.44 -12.91
N SER A 149 -12.83 -4.40 -13.08
CA SER A 149 -12.54 -5.66 -13.74
C SER A 149 -12.16 -5.42 -15.20
N ALA A 150 -11.08 -6.04 -15.65
CA ALA A 150 -10.74 -6.04 -17.06
C ALA A 150 -11.75 -6.89 -17.85
N ALA A 151 -12.31 -6.33 -18.92
CA ALA A 151 -13.03 -7.14 -19.91
C ALA A 151 -11.99 -7.93 -20.72
N LEU A 152 -11.75 -9.18 -20.35
CA LEU A 152 -10.86 -10.03 -21.14
C LEU A 152 -11.57 -10.40 -22.45
N GLY A 153 -10.95 -10.05 -23.57
CA GLY A 153 -11.36 -10.56 -24.88
C GLY A 153 -11.23 -12.08 -24.92
N THR A 154 -12.10 -12.73 -25.71
CA THR A 154 -12.05 -14.19 -25.91
C THR A 154 -10.63 -14.62 -26.33
N GLY A 155 -10.01 -15.53 -25.56
CA GLY A 155 -8.70 -16.11 -25.88
C GLY A 155 -7.49 -15.56 -25.11
N THR A 156 -7.65 -14.59 -24.20
CA THR A 156 -6.54 -14.15 -23.34
C THR A 156 -6.34 -15.11 -22.17
N VAL A 157 -5.25 -15.87 -22.19
CA VAL A 157 -4.82 -16.70 -21.05
C VAL A 157 -3.84 -15.89 -20.20
N LEU A 158 -4.27 -15.46 -19.02
CA LEU A 158 -3.37 -14.86 -18.04
C LEU A 158 -2.59 -15.98 -17.33
N ARG A 159 -1.26 -16.02 -17.53
CA ARG A 159 -0.38 -16.90 -16.75
C ARG A 159 -0.13 -16.25 -15.39
N HIS A 160 -0.85 -16.69 -14.36
CA HIS A 160 -0.69 -16.17 -13.00
C HIS A 160 0.34 -16.97 -12.19
N LYS A 161 1.24 -16.26 -11.49
CA LYS A 161 1.72 -16.74 -10.19
C LYS A 161 0.59 -16.48 -9.19
N THR A 162 0.27 -17.45 -8.34
CA THR A 162 -0.84 -17.31 -7.39
C THR A 162 -0.45 -16.37 -6.26
N TRP A 163 -1.33 -15.41 -5.93
CA TRP A 163 -1.10 -14.43 -4.87
C TRP A 163 -0.84 -15.09 -3.51
N GLY A 164 -1.51 -16.21 -3.24
CA GLY A 164 -1.29 -17.00 -2.02
C GLY A 164 0.13 -17.57 -1.86
N ALA A 165 0.83 -17.89 -2.95
CA ALA A 165 2.22 -18.33 -2.89
C ALA A 165 3.18 -17.21 -2.48
N ILE A 166 2.91 -15.97 -2.91
CA ILE A 166 3.71 -14.78 -2.58
C ILE A 166 3.56 -14.40 -1.10
N LYS A 167 2.34 -14.56 -0.55
CA LYS A 167 2.04 -14.27 0.86
C LYS A 167 2.64 -15.28 1.84
N ARG A 168 2.55 -16.59 1.57
CA ARG A 168 3.09 -17.61 2.49
C ARG A 168 4.61 -17.56 2.61
N ALA A 169 5.31 -17.10 1.57
CA ALA A 169 6.76 -16.88 1.62
C ALA A 169 7.16 -15.70 2.54
N SER A 170 6.27 -14.71 2.74
CA SER A 170 6.55 -13.51 3.55
C SER A 170 6.08 -13.63 5.01
N LEU A 171 5.40 -14.72 5.38
CA LEU A 171 4.98 -15.05 6.75
C LEU A 171 5.99 -15.90 7.53
N VAL A 172 7.14 -16.27 6.94
CA VAL A 172 8.21 -16.97 7.64
C VAL A 172 8.97 -15.97 8.50
N TRP A 173 8.59 -15.87 9.78
CA TRP A 173 9.39 -15.18 10.79
C TRP A 173 10.73 -15.91 10.95
N PRO A 174 11.88 -15.21 11.02
CA PRO A 174 13.14 -15.87 11.35
C PRO A 174 12.96 -16.54 12.72
N LYS A 175 13.10 -17.87 12.77
CA LYS A 175 13.15 -18.59 14.05
C LYS A 175 14.17 -17.85 14.92
N GLY A 176 13.71 -17.32 16.05
CA GLY A 176 14.57 -16.69 17.03
C GLY A 176 15.69 -17.67 17.37
N GLY A 177 16.93 -17.27 17.10
CA GLY A 177 18.08 -17.95 17.65
C GLY A 177 18.03 -17.79 19.15
N ASN A 178 17.81 -18.89 19.86
CA ASN A 178 18.17 -18.99 21.25
C ASN A 178 19.70 -18.87 21.30
N ASN A 179 20.20 -17.74 21.82
CA ASN A 179 21.56 -17.68 22.31
C ASN A 179 21.49 -17.95 23.80
N GLU A 180 21.96 -19.15 24.16
CA GLU A 180 22.61 -19.43 25.45
C GLU A 180 23.85 -18.52 25.63
#